data_AF-A0AAV9NAS3-F1
#
_entry.id   AF-A0AAV9NAS3-F1
#
_cell.length_a   1.000
_cell.length_b   1.000
_cell.length_c   1.000
_cell.angle_alpha   90.00
_cell.angle_beta   90.00
_cell.angle_gamma   90.00
#
_symmetry.space_group_name_H-M   'P 1'
#
loop_
_entity.id
_entity.type
_entity.pdbx_description
1 polymer ?
#
loop_
_entity_poly.entity_id
_entity_poly.type
_entity_poly.pdbx_seq_one_letter_code
_entity_poly.pdbx_strand_id
1 'polypeptide(L)'
;MAQPTNTQLNTKRTWTRDGFVISTDASLIPIAALTQAFESSQLYWAKGLPEDVMREILEHSLCFGLYTTTSPPTTTSGETPPAPPPPTNLIGFARCITDRVTLIYLTDVYIAPEHQGRGLGKWLVNCVQEVISDMPHLRRSLLITGAGDTGKRFYGDLMGMHEVSAATGDAVVLSARGPGCSF
;
A
#
# COMPACT_ATOMS: atom_id res chain seq x y z
N MET A 1 -27.64 3.44 -5.75
CA MET A 1 -26.35 4.14 -5.93
C MET A 1 -25.72 3.60 -7.20
N ALA A 2 -25.22 4.46 -8.10
CA ALA A 2 -24.57 3.99 -9.32
C ALA A 2 -23.26 3.28 -8.98
N GLN A 3 -23.00 2.11 -9.56
CA GLN A 3 -21.72 1.43 -9.39
C GLN A 3 -20.61 2.26 -10.05
N PRO A 4 -19.43 2.39 -9.43
CA PRO A 4 -18.31 3.10 -10.04
C PRO A 4 -17.95 2.47 -11.38
N THR A 5 -17.86 3.27 -12.44
CA THR A 5 -17.42 2.84 -13.77
C THR A 5 -15.96 2.40 -13.74
N ASN A 6 -15.55 1.47 -14.60
CA ASN A 6 -14.18 0.93 -14.68
C ASN A 6 -13.07 2.02 -14.75
N THR A 7 -13.38 3.18 -15.33
CA THR A 7 -12.49 4.35 -15.39
C THR A 7 -12.16 4.97 -14.02
N GLN A 8 -13.05 4.85 -13.02
CA GLN A 8 -12.82 5.41 -11.68
C GLN A 8 -11.85 4.58 -10.82
N LEU A 9 -11.67 3.29 -11.14
CA LEU A 9 -10.75 2.39 -10.42
C LEU A 9 -9.27 2.61 -10.79
N ASN A 10 -9.00 3.23 -11.94
CA ASN A 10 -7.65 3.59 -12.38
C ASN A 10 -7.25 5.03 -12.00
N THR A 11 -8.14 5.79 -11.35
CA THR A 11 -7.82 7.15 -10.91
C THR A 11 -6.77 7.10 -9.81
N LYS A 12 -5.67 7.82 -10.02
CA LYS A 12 -4.64 8.03 -9.00
C LYS A 12 -5.25 8.73 -7.78
N ARG A 13 -5.00 8.21 -6.58
CA ARG A 13 -5.49 8.76 -5.31
C ARG A 13 -4.34 9.27 -4.46
N THR A 14 -4.64 10.26 -3.63
CA THR A 14 -3.70 10.85 -2.69
C THR A 14 -4.39 11.13 -1.36
N TRP A 15 -3.75 10.75 -0.26
CA TRP A 15 -4.19 11.04 1.10
C TRP A 15 -3.08 11.80 1.83
N THR A 16 -3.47 12.72 2.71
CA THR A 16 -2.52 13.54 3.49
C THR A 16 -2.84 13.46 4.98
N ARG A 17 -1.82 13.37 5.83
CA ARG A 17 -1.96 13.34 7.29
C ARG A 17 -0.67 13.78 7.97
N ASP A 18 -0.73 14.75 8.89
CA ASP A 18 0.36 15.10 9.83
C ASP A 18 1.75 15.25 9.19
N GLY A 19 1.83 15.92 8.03
CA GLY A 19 3.10 16.06 7.30
C GLY A 19 3.52 14.83 6.50
N PHE A 20 2.61 13.90 6.25
CA PHE A 20 2.81 12.73 5.39
C PHE A 20 1.80 12.69 4.25
N VAL A 21 2.20 12.02 3.18
CA VAL A 21 1.38 11.83 1.98
C VAL A 21 1.45 10.38 1.56
N ILE A 22 0.31 9.77 1.24
CA ILE A 22 0.23 8.50 0.52
C ILE A 22 -0.29 8.81 -0.88
N SER A 23 0.32 8.25 -1.92
CA SER A 23 -0.19 8.34 -3.29
C SER A 23 -0.16 7.00 -3.99
N THR A 24 -1.15 6.76 -4.85
CA THR A 24 -1.14 5.64 -5.81
C THR A 24 -0.51 5.99 -7.16
N ASP A 25 0.08 7.18 -7.29
CA ASP A 25 0.83 7.55 -8.49
C ASP A 25 2.21 6.90 -8.49
N ALA A 26 2.33 5.79 -9.22
CA ALA A 26 3.60 5.05 -9.33
C ALA A 26 4.75 5.90 -9.90
N SER A 27 4.47 6.97 -10.66
CA SER A 27 5.50 7.86 -11.19
C SER A 27 6.19 8.71 -10.13
N LEU A 28 5.61 8.82 -8.93
CA LEU A 28 6.21 9.51 -7.79
C LEU A 28 7.17 8.62 -7.01
N ILE A 29 7.29 7.34 -7.33
CA ILE A 29 8.10 6.38 -6.58
C ILE A 29 9.53 6.41 -7.13
N PRO A 30 10.53 6.87 -6.34
CA PRO A 30 11.91 6.91 -6.80
C PRO A 30 12.47 5.47 -6.84
N ILE A 31 12.85 4.99 -8.03
CA ILE A 31 13.31 3.60 -8.21
C ILE A 31 14.48 3.28 -7.29
N ALA A 32 15.47 4.17 -7.19
CA ALA A 32 16.64 3.95 -6.33
C ALA A 32 16.24 3.78 -4.85
N ALA A 33 15.31 4.59 -4.34
CA ALA A 33 14.84 4.49 -2.96
C ALA A 33 14.05 3.19 -2.73
N LEU A 34 13.22 2.78 -3.70
CA LEU A 34 12.47 1.54 -3.62
C LEU A 34 13.41 0.31 -3.65
N THR A 35 14.40 0.30 -4.53
CA THR A 35 15.42 -0.76 -4.60
C THR A 35 16.16 -0.86 -3.27
N GLN A 36 16.59 0.27 -2.69
CA GLN A 36 17.22 0.29 -1.37
C GLN A 36 16.31 -0.28 -0.27
N ALA A 37 15.00 0.01 -0.31
CA ALA A 37 14.05 -0.58 0.63
C ALA A 37 13.97 -2.11 0.49
N PHE A 38 13.95 -2.63 -0.75
CA PHE A 38 13.93 -4.06 -1.06
C PHE A 38 15.22 -4.80 -0.69
N GLU A 39 16.34 -4.08 -0.56
CA GLU A 39 17.61 -4.62 -0.05
C GLU A 39 17.69 -4.60 1.48
N SER A 40 16.75 -3.91 2.15
CA SER A 40 16.75 -3.82 3.60
C SER A 40 16.30 -5.12 4.27
N SER A 41 16.82 -5.39 5.47
CA SER A 41 16.42 -6.56 6.28
C SER A 41 14.94 -6.56 6.70
N GLN A 42 14.25 -5.43 6.56
CA GLN A 42 12.82 -5.31 6.86
C GLN A 42 11.95 -6.02 5.81
N LEU A 43 12.42 -6.11 4.56
CA LEU A 43 11.81 -6.89 3.49
C LEU A 43 12.58 -8.21 3.33
N TYR A 44 12.66 -9.00 4.39
CA TYR A 44 13.46 -10.25 4.43
C TYR A 44 13.07 -11.29 3.36
N TRP A 45 11.88 -11.16 2.76
CA TRP A 45 11.37 -12.02 1.69
C TRP A 45 11.70 -11.51 0.28
N ALA A 46 12.25 -10.31 0.15
CA ALA A 46 12.58 -9.68 -1.13
C ALA A 46 14.09 -9.40 -1.23
N LYS A 47 14.53 -9.04 -2.44
CA LYS A 47 15.87 -8.54 -2.73
C LYS A 47 15.75 -7.38 -3.70
N GLY A 48 16.76 -6.50 -3.70
CA GLY A 48 16.90 -5.47 -4.74
C GLY A 48 16.81 -6.08 -6.14
N LEU A 49 16.18 -5.35 -7.05
CA LEU A 49 16.02 -5.73 -8.44
C LEU A 49 16.66 -4.67 -9.35
N PRO A 50 17.10 -5.05 -10.56
CA PRO A 50 17.53 -4.10 -11.58
C PRO A 50 16.48 -3.00 -11.84
N GLU A 51 16.93 -1.82 -12.26
CA GLU A 51 16.07 -0.64 -12.39
C GLU A 51 14.90 -0.87 -13.36
N ASP A 52 15.17 -1.49 -14.50
CA ASP A 52 14.19 -1.86 -15.52
C ASP A 52 13.13 -2.82 -14.98
N VAL A 53 13.55 -3.85 -14.24
CA VAL A 53 12.64 -4.80 -13.60
C VAL A 53 11.79 -4.11 -12.51
N MET A 54 12.36 -3.18 -11.76
CA MET A 54 11.60 -2.41 -10.76
C MET A 54 10.54 -1.52 -11.41
N ARG A 55 10.84 -0.94 -12.59
CA ARG A 55 9.86 -0.18 -13.38
C ARG A 55 8.70 -1.06 -13.82
N GLU A 56 8.97 -2.27 -14.32
CA GLU A 56 7.92 -3.24 -14.69
C GLU A 56 7.02 -3.59 -13.50
N ILE A 57 7.59 -3.80 -12.31
CA ILE A 57 6.81 -4.06 -11.09
C ILE A 57 5.85 -2.92 -10.78
N LEU A 58 6.32 -1.67 -10.87
CA LEU A 58 5.50 -0.49 -10.62
C LEU A 58 4.40 -0.29 -11.67
N GLU A 59 4.70 -0.58 -12.94
CA GLU A 59 3.75 -0.46 -14.05
C GLU A 59 2.61 -1.47 -13.96
N HIS A 60 2.91 -2.72 -13.59
CA HIS A 60 1.95 -3.81 -13.59
C HIS A 60 1.26 -4.05 -12.23
N SER A 61 1.53 -3.21 -11.24
CA SER A 61 0.92 -3.29 -9.91
C SER A 61 0.09 -2.05 -9.58
N LEU A 62 -0.79 -2.18 -8.59
CA LEU A 62 -1.32 -1.02 -7.87
C LEU A 62 -0.38 -0.74 -6.70
N CYS A 63 0.37 0.35 -6.78
CA CYS A 63 1.36 0.74 -5.78
C CYS A 63 0.85 1.87 -4.90
N PHE A 64 1.31 1.89 -3.66
CA PHE A 64 1.10 2.98 -2.71
C PHE A 64 2.47 3.41 -2.19
N GLY A 65 2.87 4.64 -2.52
CA GLY A 65 4.04 5.27 -1.93
C GLY A 65 3.63 6.12 -0.74
N LEU A 66 4.33 5.98 0.39
CA LEU A 66 4.20 6.85 1.57
C LEU A 66 5.43 7.75 1.68
N TYR A 67 5.19 9.05 1.85
CA TYR A 67 6.22 10.06 1.82
C TYR A 67 6.11 11.03 2.99
N THR A 68 7.22 11.67 3.36
CA THR A 68 7.16 12.92 4.12
C THR A 68 6.82 14.09 3.18
N THR A 69 6.00 15.01 3.67
CA THR A 69 5.83 16.34 3.10
C THR A 69 6.75 17.29 3.85
N THR A 70 7.59 18.00 3.11
CA THR A 70 8.25 19.18 3.66
C THR A 70 7.18 20.28 3.70
N SER A 71 6.69 20.64 4.88
CA SER A 71 5.86 21.84 5.00
C SER A 71 6.66 23.04 4.47
N PRO A 72 6.10 23.91 3.62
CA PRO A 72 6.66 25.25 3.49
C PRO A 72 6.70 25.89 4.88
N PRO A 73 7.71 26.72 5.21
CA PRO A 73 7.71 27.47 6.45
C PRO A 73 6.41 28.28 6.57
N THR A 74 5.79 28.19 7.75
CA THR A 74 4.57 28.87 8.14
C THR A 74 4.58 30.33 7.66
N THR A 75 3.77 30.64 6.65
CA THR A 75 3.55 32.03 6.24
C THR A 75 2.20 32.47 6.81
N THR A 76 2.28 33.29 7.85
CA THR A 76 1.18 34.10 8.35
C THR A 76 0.78 35.08 7.25
N SER A 77 -0.21 34.75 6.42
CA SER A 77 -1.09 35.71 5.70
C SER A 77 -2.09 34.93 4.84
N GLY A 78 -3.35 35.38 4.82
CA GLY A 78 -4.51 34.69 4.23
C GLY A 78 -4.56 34.61 2.71
N GLU A 79 -3.51 34.09 2.06
CA GLU A 79 -3.55 33.65 0.68
C GLU A 79 -3.84 32.14 0.61
N THR A 80 -4.64 31.74 -0.38
CA THR A 80 -4.93 30.33 -0.66
C THR A 80 -3.60 29.58 -0.83
N PRO A 81 -3.34 28.50 -0.06
CA PRO A 81 -2.07 27.80 -0.16
C PRO A 81 -1.84 27.31 -1.60
N PRO A 82 -0.65 27.49 -2.18
CA PRO A 82 -0.31 26.82 -3.42
C PRO A 82 -0.42 25.31 -3.23
N ALA A 83 -0.62 24.58 -4.33
CA ALA A 83 -0.62 23.12 -4.32
C ALA A 83 0.60 22.62 -3.52
N PRO A 84 0.42 21.63 -2.61
CA PRO A 84 1.49 21.18 -1.73
C PRO A 84 2.73 20.78 -2.54
N PRO A 85 3.95 21.05 -2.04
CA PRO A 85 5.17 20.69 -2.74
C PRO A 85 5.18 19.17 -3.00
N PRO A 86 5.82 18.74 -4.10
CA PRO A 86 5.87 17.32 -4.42
C PRO A 86 6.49 16.53 -3.26
N PRO A 87 6.01 15.31 -2.96
CA PRO A 87 6.56 14.50 -1.90
C PRO A 87 8.05 14.21 -2.16
N THR A 88 8.91 14.44 -1.16
CA THR A 88 10.37 14.47 -1.39
C THR A 88 11.09 13.21 -0.93
N ASN A 89 10.54 12.44 0.02
CA ASN A 89 11.22 11.27 0.58
C ASN A 89 10.27 10.07 0.75
N LEU A 90 10.53 8.97 0.05
CA LEU A 90 9.79 7.72 0.17
C LEU A 90 10.17 7.01 1.48
N ILE A 91 9.23 6.89 2.40
CA ILE A 91 9.43 6.32 3.74
C ILE A 91 8.53 5.10 4.01
N GLY A 92 7.73 4.70 3.03
CA GLY A 92 6.93 3.49 3.10
C GLY A 92 6.35 3.11 1.75
N PHE A 93 5.99 1.85 1.62
CA PHE A 93 5.53 1.27 0.37
C PHE A 93 4.53 0.15 0.65
N ALA A 94 3.55 -0.02 -0.24
CA ALA A 94 2.72 -1.21 -0.31
C ALA A 94 2.37 -1.47 -1.78
N ARG A 95 2.23 -2.75 -2.13
CA ARG A 95 1.97 -3.16 -3.51
C ARG A 95 0.84 -4.18 -3.55
N CYS A 96 -0.07 -3.99 -4.49
CA CYS A 96 -1.13 -4.93 -4.81
C CYS A 96 -0.92 -5.47 -6.23
N ILE A 97 -0.72 -6.78 -6.37
CA ILE A 97 -0.82 -7.46 -7.67
C ILE A 97 -2.30 -7.74 -7.91
N THR A 98 -2.86 -7.20 -8.98
CA THR A 98 -4.31 -7.18 -9.18
C THR A 98 -4.72 -6.92 -10.62
N ASP A 99 -5.86 -7.51 -11.00
CA ASP A 99 -6.61 -7.15 -12.21
C ASP A 99 -7.54 -5.93 -12.00
N ARG A 100 -7.53 -5.35 -10.78
CA ARG A 100 -8.40 -4.27 -10.28
C ARG A 100 -9.89 -4.61 -10.27
N VAL A 101 -10.26 -5.88 -10.41
CA VAL A 101 -11.66 -6.30 -10.51
C VAL A 101 -11.98 -7.47 -9.59
N THR A 102 -11.21 -8.56 -9.64
CA THR A 102 -11.60 -9.83 -9.00
C THR A 102 -10.63 -10.30 -7.92
N LEU A 103 -9.36 -9.89 -7.95
CA LEU A 103 -8.34 -10.37 -7.02
C LEU A 103 -7.39 -9.25 -6.59
N ILE A 104 -7.06 -9.22 -5.30
CA ILE A 104 -5.93 -8.44 -4.78
C ILE A 104 -4.96 -9.38 -4.06
N TYR A 105 -3.69 -9.34 -4.41
CA TYR A 105 -2.61 -9.86 -3.58
C TYR A 105 -1.77 -8.71 -3.02
N LEU A 106 -1.94 -8.42 -1.72
CA LEU A 106 -1.18 -7.40 -1.00
C LEU A 106 0.18 -7.97 -0.60
N THR A 107 1.24 -7.26 -0.99
CA THR A 107 2.63 -7.61 -0.72
C THR A 107 3.48 -6.34 -0.51
N ASP A 108 4.71 -6.54 -0.04
CA ASP A 108 5.74 -5.50 0.07
C ASP A 108 5.31 -4.29 0.93
N VAL A 109 4.51 -4.56 1.97
CA VAL A 109 4.13 -3.55 2.97
C VAL A 109 5.34 -3.24 3.85
N TYR A 110 5.82 -2.01 3.76
CA TYR A 110 7.04 -1.55 4.41
C TYR A 110 6.88 -0.12 4.93
N ILE A 111 7.48 0.15 6.09
CA ILE A 111 7.69 1.48 6.65
C ILE A 111 9.15 1.57 7.11
N ALA A 112 9.83 2.65 6.74
CA ALA A 112 11.21 2.93 7.15
C ALA A 112 11.33 2.89 8.70
N PRO A 113 12.33 2.20 9.27
CA PRO A 113 12.43 1.97 10.72
C PRO A 113 12.28 3.23 11.59
N GLU A 114 12.90 4.34 11.18
CA GLU A 114 12.87 5.65 11.85
C GLU A 114 11.46 6.30 11.85
N HIS A 115 10.54 5.79 11.03
CA HIS A 115 9.16 6.24 10.92
C HIS A 115 8.13 5.23 11.48
N GLN A 116 8.58 4.09 12.01
CA GLN A 116 7.71 3.09 12.65
C GLN A 116 7.18 3.55 14.03
N GLY A 117 6.20 2.84 14.59
CA GLY A 117 5.57 3.18 15.87
C GLY A 117 4.61 4.39 15.83
N ARG A 118 4.49 5.07 14.68
CA ARG A 118 3.67 6.27 14.49
C ARG A 118 2.30 6.01 13.86
N GLY A 119 1.87 4.75 13.76
CA GLY A 119 0.62 4.36 13.11
C GLY A 119 0.60 4.59 11.58
N LEU A 120 1.76 4.76 10.94
CA LEU A 120 1.87 4.95 9.49
C LEU A 120 1.52 3.66 8.72
N GLY A 121 1.99 2.49 9.17
CA GLY A 121 1.64 1.22 8.52
C GLY A 121 0.13 0.95 8.54
N LYS A 122 -0.54 1.23 9.67
CA LYS A 122 -2.01 1.13 9.78
C LYS A 122 -2.71 2.07 8.79
N TRP A 123 -2.23 3.29 8.65
CA TRP A 123 -2.79 4.25 7.71
C TRP A 123 -2.59 3.82 6.26
N LEU A 124 -1.39 3.33 5.91
CA LEU A 124 -1.09 2.80 4.60
C LEU A 124 -2.03 1.65 4.21
N VAL A 125 -2.22 0.68 5.11
CA VAL A 125 -3.12 -0.45 4.85
C VAL A 125 -4.59 -0.03 4.85
N ASN A 126 -4.99 0.98 5.63
CA ASN A 126 -6.34 1.53 5.53
C ASN A 126 -6.60 2.19 4.16
N CYS A 127 -5.63 2.90 3.59
CA CYS A 127 -5.75 3.45 2.23
C CYS A 127 -5.86 2.33 1.18
N VAL A 128 -5.11 1.23 1.35
CA VAL A 128 -5.28 0.02 0.54
C VAL A 128 -6.72 -0.50 0.66
N GLN A 129 -7.23 -0.66 1.88
CA GLN A 129 -8.58 -1.15 2.13
C GLN A 129 -9.66 -0.24 1.53
N GLU A 130 -9.49 1.08 1.59
CA GLU A 130 -10.40 2.06 0.96
C GLU A 130 -10.49 1.85 -0.56
N VAL A 131 -9.35 1.67 -1.24
CA VAL A 131 -9.34 1.40 -2.69
C VAL A 131 -10.00 0.06 -3.02
N ILE A 132 -9.75 -0.96 -2.22
CA ILE A 132 -10.32 -2.30 -2.42
C ILE A 132 -11.83 -2.31 -2.17
N SER A 133 -12.32 -1.53 -1.21
CA SER A 133 -13.76 -1.41 -0.92
C SER A 133 -14.58 -0.83 -2.07
N ASP A 134 -13.94 -0.10 -3.00
CA ASP A 134 -14.59 0.41 -4.21
C ASP A 134 -14.68 -0.62 -5.35
N MET A 135 -14.21 -1.87 -5.15
CA MET A 135 -14.25 -2.94 -6.14
C MET A 135 -15.46 -3.88 -5.94
N PRO A 136 -16.61 -3.66 -6.60
CA PRO A 136 -17.85 -4.40 -6.35
C PRO A 136 -17.81 -5.87 -6.78
N HIS A 137 -16.87 -6.23 -7.67
CA HIS A 137 -16.72 -7.59 -8.19
C HIS A 137 -15.53 -8.34 -7.57
N LEU A 138 -14.87 -7.74 -6.57
CA LEU A 138 -13.73 -8.35 -5.90
C LEU A 138 -14.17 -9.68 -5.28
N ARG A 139 -13.49 -10.75 -5.63
CA ARG A 139 -13.77 -12.09 -5.12
C ARG A 139 -12.91 -12.39 -3.90
N ARG A 140 -11.63 -11.96 -3.93
CA ARG A 140 -10.69 -12.32 -2.89
C ARG A 140 -9.59 -11.28 -2.71
N SER A 141 -9.22 -11.03 -1.46
CA SER A 141 -7.96 -10.40 -1.08
C SER A 141 -7.07 -11.45 -0.43
N LEU A 142 -5.79 -11.45 -0.75
CA LEU A 142 -4.78 -12.39 -0.26
C LEU A 142 -3.55 -11.63 0.22
N LEU A 143 -2.84 -12.20 1.20
CA LEU A 143 -1.45 -11.85 1.49
C LEU A 143 -0.73 -13.04 2.11
N ILE A 144 0.60 -12.98 2.08
CA ILE A 144 1.47 -13.91 2.79
C ILE A 144 2.21 -13.11 3.86
N THR A 145 2.22 -13.61 5.09
CA THR A 145 2.95 -13.01 6.21
C THR A 145 3.67 -14.11 6.98
N GLY A 146 4.65 -13.74 7.80
CA GLY A 146 5.25 -14.66 8.77
C GLY A 146 4.19 -15.30 9.67
N ALA A 147 4.44 -16.53 10.14
CA ALA A 147 3.48 -17.33 10.89
C ALA A 147 3.14 -16.79 12.30
N GLY A 148 3.88 -15.80 12.79
CA GLY A 148 3.60 -15.12 14.05
C GLY A 148 2.31 -14.31 14.03
N ASP A 149 1.70 -14.14 15.20
CA ASP A 149 0.37 -13.50 15.30
C ASP A 149 0.33 -12.02 14.94
N THR A 150 1.45 -11.30 14.99
CA THR A 150 1.46 -9.84 14.78
C THR A 150 0.88 -9.47 13.42
N GLY A 151 1.31 -10.15 12.35
CA GLY A 151 0.76 -9.94 11.02
C GLY A 151 -0.70 -10.37 10.93
N LYS A 152 -1.04 -11.53 11.50
CA LYS A 152 -2.41 -12.06 11.52
C LYS A 152 -3.41 -11.08 12.14
N ARG A 153 -3.10 -10.57 13.33
CA ARG A 153 -3.92 -9.56 14.01
C ARG A 153 -3.96 -8.24 13.25
N PHE A 154 -2.81 -7.76 12.78
CA PHE A 154 -2.74 -6.49 12.06
C PHE A 154 -3.62 -6.48 10.80
N TYR A 155 -3.53 -7.50 9.95
CA TYR A 155 -4.36 -7.58 8.75
C TYR A 155 -5.80 -8.06 9.02
N GLY A 156 -6.00 -8.85 10.07
CA GLY A 156 -7.34 -9.21 10.55
C GLY A 156 -8.14 -8.00 11.00
N ASP A 157 -7.55 -7.14 11.82
CA ASP A 157 -8.21 -5.95 12.36
C ASP A 157 -8.50 -4.88 11.29
N LEU A 158 -7.61 -4.72 10.32
CA LEU A 158 -7.72 -3.65 9.31
C LEU A 158 -8.48 -4.06 8.05
N MET A 159 -8.37 -5.32 7.65
CA MET A 159 -8.89 -5.81 6.37
C MET A 159 -9.83 -7.01 6.50
N GLY A 160 -10.15 -7.45 7.73
CA GLY A 160 -10.98 -8.63 7.96
C GLY A 160 -10.36 -9.92 7.42
N MET A 161 -9.02 -9.99 7.35
CA MET A 161 -8.34 -11.17 6.81
C MET A 161 -8.19 -12.27 7.86
N HIS A 162 -8.36 -13.51 7.41
CA HIS A 162 -8.23 -14.70 8.24
C HIS A 162 -7.30 -15.72 7.57
N GLU A 163 -6.64 -16.55 8.37
CA GLU A 163 -5.77 -17.62 7.90
C GLU A 163 -6.59 -18.67 7.10
N VAL A 164 -6.15 -18.99 5.88
CA VAL A 164 -6.88 -19.90 4.98
C VAL A 164 -6.73 -21.36 5.40
N SER A 165 -5.58 -21.72 5.96
CA SER A 165 -5.32 -23.02 6.58
C SER A 165 -4.12 -22.89 7.51
N ALA A 166 -4.09 -23.65 8.61
CA ALA A 166 -2.92 -23.75 9.48
C ALA A 166 -1.69 -24.13 8.64
N ALA A 167 -0.77 -23.19 8.42
CA ALA A 167 0.43 -23.48 7.66
C ALA A 167 1.41 -24.30 8.51
N THR A 168 1.99 -25.34 7.93
CA THR A 168 3.20 -25.98 8.44
C THR A 168 4.41 -25.20 7.92
N GLY A 169 4.93 -24.24 8.70
CA GLY A 169 6.13 -23.47 8.34
C GLY A 169 6.15 -22.05 8.93
N ASP A 170 7.12 -21.25 8.48
CA ASP A 170 7.37 -19.90 8.98
C ASP A 170 6.49 -18.81 8.34
N ALA A 171 5.61 -19.17 7.40
CA ALA A 171 4.71 -18.24 6.71
C ALA A 171 3.29 -18.80 6.59
N VAL A 172 2.30 -17.91 6.58
CA VAL A 172 0.87 -18.22 6.46
C VAL A 172 0.23 -17.38 5.36
N VAL A 173 -0.83 -17.92 4.75
CA VAL A 173 -1.69 -17.18 3.82
C VAL A 173 -2.90 -16.65 4.57
N LEU A 174 -3.12 -15.34 4.50
CA LEU A 174 -4.36 -14.73 4.97
C LEU A 174 -5.26 -14.37 3.77
N SER A 175 -6.57 -14.46 3.97
CA SER A 175 -7.54 -14.03 2.97
C SER A 175 -8.76 -13.32 3.57
N ALA A 176 -9.36 -12.44 2.78
CA ALA A 176 -10.70 -11.91 3.01
C ALA A 176 -11.56 -12.09 1.76
N ARG A 177 -12.85 -12.37 1.96
CA ARG A 177 -13.84 -12.42 0.88
C ARG A 177 -14.23 -11.01 0.47
N GLY A 178 -14.29 -10.77 -0.84
CA GLY A 178 -14.90 -9.56 -1.38
C GLY A 178 -16.38 -9.78 -1.78
N PRO A 179 -17.09 -8.70 -2.15
CA PRO A 179 -18.52 -8.73 -2.51
C PRO A 179 -18.85 -9.57 -3.74
N GLY A 180 -17.90 -9.81 -4.65
CA GLY A 180 -18.06 -10.67 -5.83
C GLY A 180 -17.90 -12.17 -5.55
N CYS A 181 -17.68 -12.56 -4.30
CA CYS A 181 -17.40 -13.94 -3.91
C CYS A 181 -18.67 -14.76 -3.65
N SER A 182 -18.89 -15.83 -4.42
CA SER A 182 -20.07 -16.70 -4.27
C SER A 182 -19.92 -17.85 -3.24
N PHE A 183 -18.72 -18.13 -2.72
CA PHE A 183 -18.46 -19.23 -1.77
C PHE A 183 -17.45 -18.87 -0.67
#